data_AF-A0A929SL09-F1
#
_entry.id   AF-A0A929SL09-F1
#
_cell.length_a   1.000
_cell.length_b   1.000
_cell.length_c   1.000
_cell.angle_alpha   90.00
_cell.angle_beta   90.00
_cell.angle_gamma   90.00
#
_symmetry.space_group_name_H-M   'P 1'
#
loop_
_entity.id
_entity.type
_entity.pdbx_description
1 polymer ?
#
loop_
_entity_poly.entity_id
_entity_poly.type
_entity_poly.pdbx_seq_one_letter_code
_entity_poly.pdbx_strand_id
1 'polypeptide(L)'
;PGFEKISSVDKIYGRINLDAPVILKGAVVTFVGRHGFAVSQNGRGVFVYGDASERRMGDRLDIRVKKTKFYKQNFEIYDHDIVSKGGNVGSIAPYVMKRDKINELRAGDTVSAIKGDVKNGEIWIKSAGKFKIFSKKSRVKNGKNLEFKNAYFTIYKGQREFIVE
;
A
#
# COMPACT_ATOMS: atom_id res chain seq x y z
N PRO A 1 -19.32 23.24 -13.93
CA PRO A 1 -18.77 22.20 -13.03
C PRO A 1 -18.25 21.02 -13.85
N GLY A 2 -16.93 20.86 -13.95
CA GLY A 2 -16.32 19.74 -14.68
C GLY A 2 -16.68 18.42 -14.00
N PHE A 3 -17.09 17.42 -14.77
CA PHE A 3 -17.35 16.07 -14.26
C PHE A 3 -16.07 15.51 -13.64
N GLU A 4 -16.11 15.14 -12.35
CA GLU A 4 -14.97 14.50 -11.70
C GLU A 4 -14.69 13.15 -12.35
N LYS A 5 -13.48 12.98 -12.86
CA LYS A 5 -13.14 11.78 -13.64
C LYS A 5 -12.88 10.61 -12.71
N ILE A 6 -13.62 9.51 -12.89
CA ILE A 6 -13.31 8.24 -12.22
C ILE A 6 -12.01 7.68 -12.79
N SER A 7 -11.11 7.27 -11.91
CA SER A 7 -9.82 6.66 -12.24
C SER A 7 -9.54 5.43 -11.38
N SER A 8 -8.37 4.84 -11.57
CA SER A 8 -7.84 3.75 -10.72
C SER A 8 -6.49 4.13 -10.15
N VAL A 9 -6.11 3.47 -9.05
CA VAL A 9 -4.76 3.58 -8.48
C VAL A 9 -3.68 3.40 -9.54
N ASP A 10 -3.84 2.41 -10.42
CA ASP A 10 -2.87 2.12 -11.46
C ASP A 10 -2.74 3.24 -12.49
N LYS A 11 -3.85 3.86 -12.90
CA LYS A 11 -3.85 4.95 -13.87
C LYS A 11 -3.20 6.21 -13.32
N ILE A 12 -3.33 6.49 -12.03
CA ILE A 12 -2.75 7.70 -11.42
C ILE A 12 -1.29 7.52 -11.02
N TYR A 13 -0.81 6.28 -10.90
CA TYR A 13 0.52 6.00 -10.36
C TYR A 13 1.62 6.67 -11.20
N GLY A 14 2.48 7.44 -10.55
CA GLY A 14 3.57 8.19 -11.20
C GLY A 14 3.15 9.53 -11.83
N ARG A 15 1.85 9.88 -11.84
CA ARG A 15 1.38 11.15 -12.40
C ARG A 15 1.42 12.27 -11.37
N ILE A 16 2.55 12.96 -11.29
CA ILE A 16 2.78 14.07 -10.33
C ILE A 16 1.89 15.30 -10.57
N ASN A 17 1.42 15.49 -11.81
CA ASN A 17 0.49 16.55 -12.18
C ASN A 17 -0.80 15.93 -12.72
N LEU A 18 -1.92 16.24 -12.07
CA LEU A 18 -3.25 15.87 -12.55
C LEU A 18 -3.90 17.11 -13.15
N ASP A 19 -4.39 17.02 -14.38
CA ASP A 19 -5.05 18.15 -15.07
C ASP A 19 -6.33 18.60 -14.36
N ALA A 20 -6.95 17.68 -13.61
CA ALA A 20 -8.11 17.90 -12.75
C ALA A 20 -8.17 16.83 -11.64
N PRO A 21 -8.90 17.08 -10.53
CA PRO A 21 -9.14 16.06 -9.52
C PRO A 21 -9.79 14.80 -10.10
N VAL A 22 -9.41 13.64 -9.56
CA VAL A 22 -9.95 12.32 -9.98
C VAL A 22 -10.51 11.55 -8.79
N ILE A 23 -11.50 10.71 -9.03
CA ILE A 23 -12.10 9.85 -8.00
C ILE A 23 -11.56 8.44 -8.10
N LEU A 24 -10.98 7.95 -7.01
CA LEU A 24 -10.72 6.53 -6.78
C LEU A 24 -11.93 5.93 -6.09
N LYS A 25 -12.78 5.21 -6.83
CA LYS A 25 -14.03 4.65 -6.30
C LYS A 25 -13.83 3.26 -5.67
N GLY A 26 -14.25 3.06 -4.43
CA GLY A 26 -14.21 1.78 -3.74
C GLY A 26 -12.80 1.28 -3.45
N ALA A 27 -11.83 2.18 -3.24
CA ALA A 27 -10.48 1.82 -2.83
C ALA A 27 -10.51 1.23 -1.41
N VAL A 28 -9.79 0.12 -1.18
CA VAL A 28 -9.80 -0.59 0.11
C VAL A 28 -8.54 -0.24 0.89
N VAL A 29 -8.65 0.11 2.16
CA VAL A 29 -7.50 0.35 3.04
C VAL A 29 -6.75 -0.96 3.28
N THR A 30 -5.46 -1.01 2.96
CA THR A 30 -4.63 -2.23 3.03
C THR A 30 -3.45 -2.10 3.98
N PHE A 31 -3.20 -0.91 4.51
CA PHE A 31 -2.18 -0.63 5.52
C PHE A 31 -2.52 0.66 6.25
N VAL A 32 -2.35 0.71 7.57
CA VAL A 32 -2.58 1.92 8.39
C VAL A 32 -1.28 2.32 9.08
N GLY A 33 -0.65 3.41 8.65
CA GLY A 33 0.59 3.94 9.20
C GLY A 33 0.38 5.14 10.12
N ARG A 34 1.47 5.65 10.70
CA ARG A 34 1.45 6.83 11.57
C ARG A 34 1.11 8.13 10.82
N HIS A 35 1.52 8.23 9.56
CA HIS A 35 1.44 9.46 8.76
C HIS A 35 0.43 9.35 7.60
N GLY A 36 -0.45 8.35 7.66
CA GLY A 36 -1.37 8.04 6.58
C GLY A 36 -1.66 6.55 6.49
N PHE A 37 -2.26 6.15 5.39
CA PHE A 37 -2.70 4.78 5.14
C PHE A 37 -2.46 4.44 3.67
N ALA A 38 -2.37 3.16 3.33
CA ALA A 38 -2.37 2.72 1.94
C ALA A 38 -3.76 2.23 1.55
N VAL A 39 -4.15 2.50 0.31
CA VAL A 39 -5.34 1.92 -0.31
C VAL A 39 -4.97 1.13 -1.55
N SER A 40 -5.78 0.13 -1.87
CA SER A 40 -5.62 -0.69 -3.06
C SER A 40 -6.89 -0.76 -3.90
N GLN A 41 -6.70 -0.83 -5.22
CA GLN A 41 -7.71 -1.14 -6.22
C GLN A 41 -7.10 -2.10 -7.26
N ASN A 42 -7.81 -3.18 -7.57
CA ASN A 42 -7.39 -4.16 -8.60
C ASN A 42 -5.96 -4.69 -8.37
N GLY A 43 -5.60 -4.95 -7.11
CA GLY A 43 -4.28 -5.42 -6.71
C GLY A 43 -3.22 -4.32 -6.56
N ARG A 44 -3.46 -3.11 -7.06
CA ARG A 44 -2.47 -2.02 -7.04
C ARG A 44 -2.72 -1.04 -5.91
N GLY A 45 -1.65 -0.73 -5.16
CA GLY A 45 -1.68 0.14 -4.00
C GLY A 45 -1.02 1.50 -4.19
N VAL A 46 -1.42 2.44 -3.35
CA VAL A 46 -0.82 3.78 -3.22
C VAL A 46 -0.94 4.26 -1.78
N PHE A 47 0.08 4.98 -1.29
CA PHE A 47 0.02 5.61 0.01
C PHE A 47 -0.76 6.93 -0.05
N VAL A 48 -1.61 7.16 0.94
CA VAL A 48 -2.40 8.37 1.14
C VAL A 48 -1.88 9.04 2.40
N TYR A 49 -1.18 10.15 2.22
CA TYR A 49 -0.65 10.96 3.33
C TYR A 49 -1.78 11.75 3.99
N GLY A 50 -1.85 11.72 5.32
CA GLY A 50 -2.86 12.42 6.10
C GLY A 50 -3.19 11.72 7.41
N ASP A 51 -4.29 12.12 8.04
CA ASP A 51 -4.78 11.48 9.26
C ASP A 51 -5.35 10.09 8.95
N ALA A 52 -4.91 9.09 9.72
CA ALA A 52 -5.34 7.70 9.62
C ALA A 52 -6.03 7.20 10.91
N SER A 53 -6.26 8.08 11.89
CA SER A 53 -6.80 7.74 13.22
C SER A 53 -8.10 6.94 13.18
N GLU A 54 -9.02 7.30 12.29
CA GLU A 54 -10.31 6.61 12.11
C GLU A 54 -10.28 5.47 11.08
N ARG A 55 -9.11 5.11 10.54
CA ARG A 55 -9.01 4.15 9.43
C ARG A 55 -8.63 2.78 9.96
N ARG A 56 -9.32 1.76 9.44
CA ARG A 56 -9.03 0.36 9.73
C ARG A 56 -8.72 -0.38 8.43
N MET A 57 -7.87 -1.40 8.52
CA MET A 57 -7.65 -2.30 7.40
C MET A 57 -8.99 -2.89 6.94
N GLY A 58 -9.22 -2.91 5.63
CA GLY A 58 -10.45 -3.37 5.02
C GLY A 58 -11.53 -2.30 4.81
N ASP A 59 -11.37 -1.09 5.34
CA ASP A 59 -12.35 -0.01 5.09
C ASP A 59 -12.36 0.35 3.60
N ARG A 60 -13.56 0.43 3.01
CA ARG A 60 -13.74 0.87 1.61
C ARG A 60 -14.03 2.36 1.55
N LEU A 61 -13.34 3.08 0.67
CA LEU A 61 -13.38 4.53 0.56
C LEU A 61 -13.54 4.97 -0.91
N ASP A 62 -14.30 6.03 -1.12
CA ASP A 62 -14.19 6.84 -2.33
C ASP A 62 -13.29 8.04 -2.02
N ILE A 63 -12.22 8.22 -2.79
CA ILE A 63 -11.20 9.25 -2.53
C ILE A 63 -11.12 10.19 -3.72
N ARG A 64 -11.31 11.49 -3.47
CA ARG A 64 -11.00 12.54 -4.42
C ARG A 64 -9.52 12.89 -4.31
N VAL A 65 -8.75 12.56 -5.33
CA VAL A 65 -7.32 12.85 -5.41
C VAL A 65 -7.13 14.19 -6.12
N LYS A 66 -6.52 15.15 -5.43
CA LYS A 66 -6.21 16.49 -5.99
C LYS A 66 -4.75 16.59 -6.41
N LYS A 67 -3.82 16.09 -5.58
CA LYS A 67 -2.38 16.15 -5.87
C LYS A 67 -1.64 14.90 -5.43
N THR A 68 -0.61 14.54 -6.20
CA THR A 68 0.27 13.40 -5.93
C THR A 68 1.73 13.83 -6.07
N LYS A 69 2.65 13.10 -5.46
CA LYS A 69 4.09 13.36 -5.58
C LYS A 69 4.90 12.09 -5.36
N PHE A 70 6.18 12.14 -5.68
CA PHE A 70 7.15 11.21 -5.13
C PHE A 70 7.80 11.82 -3.89
N TYR A 71 7.74 11.11 -2.78
CA TYR A 71 8.47 11.44 -1.56
C TYR A 71 9.39 10.28 -1.18
N LYS A 72 10.70 10.54 -1.19
CA LYS A 72 11.73 9.52 -0.93
C LYS A 72 11.52 8.23 -1.75
N GLN A 73 11.26 8.39 -3.05
CA GLN A 73 10.96 7.31 -4.02
C GLN A 73 9.61 6.60 -3.85
N ASN A 74 8.78 6.98 -2.87
CA ASN A 74 7.42 6.46 -2.74
C ASN A 74 6.44 7.40 -3.46
N PHE A 75 5.63 6.86 -4.35
CA PHE A 75 4.51 7.60 -4.92
C PHE A 75 3.38 7.70 -3.88
N GLU A 76 2.92 8.92 -3.60
CA GLU A 76 1.88 9.17 -2.61
C GLU A 76 0.88 10.22 -3.07
N ILE A 77 -0.36 10.07 -2.60
CA ILE A 77 -1.40 11.09 -2.65
C ILE A 77 -1.22 11.97 -1.43
N TYR A 78 -1.02 13.28 -1.61
CA TYR A 78 -0.76 14.21 -0.50
C TYR A 78 -1.80 15.31 -0.33
N ASP A 79 -2.74 15.44 -1.28
CA ASP A 79 -3.88 16.34 -1.20
C ASP A 79 -5.11 15.59 -1.73
N HIS A 80 -6.09 15.38 -0.85
CA HIS A 80 -7.27 14.56 -1.13
C HIS A 80 -8.44 14.87 -0.20
N ASP A 81 -9.64 14.46 -0.61
CA ASP A 81 -10.82 14.37 0.27
C ASP A 81 -11.34 12.93 0.29
N ILE A 82 -11.86 12.50 1.45
CA ILE A 82 -12.69 11.29 1.51
C ILE A 82 -14.12 11.68 1.15
N VAL A 83 -14.59 11.23 -0.01
CA VAL A 83 -15.91 11.56 -0.55
C VAL A 83 -16.99 10.71 0.11
N SER A 84 -16.70 9.43 0.33
CA SER A 84 -17.62 8.51 0.99
C SER A 84 -16.85 7.42 1.75
N LYS A 85 -17.46 6.92 2.82
CA LYS A 85 -17.03 5.71 3.53
C LYS A 85 -18.05 4.61 3.22
N GLY A 86 -17.58 3.50 2.69
CA GLY A 86 -18.37 2.27 2.55
C GLY A 86 -18.29 1.40 3.80
N GLY A 87 -18.60 0.12 3.64
CA GLY A 87 -18.37 -0.90 4.67
C GLY A 87 -16.91 -1.39 4.73
N ASN A 88 -16.64 -2.24 5.72
CA ASN A 88 -15.39 -2.98 5.81
C ASN A 88 -15.51 -4.32 5.05
N VAL A 89 -14.50 -4.68 4.26
CA VAL A 89 -14.54 -5.89 3.41
C VAL A 89 -14.18 -7.18 4.17
N GLY A 90 -13.80 -7.11 5.45
CA GLY A 90 -13.40 -8.23 6.30
C GLY A 90 -12.02 -8.81 5.96
N SER A 91 -11.79 -9.16 4.68
CA SER A 91 -10.51 -9.65 4.16
C SER A 91 -10.03 -8.81 3.00
N ILE A 92 -8.79 -8.30 3.09
CA ILE A 92 -8.17 -7.52 2.02
C ILE A 92 -7.52 -8.37 0.93
N ALA A 93 -7.39 -9.68 1.13
CA ALA A 93 -6.70 -10.59 0.20
C ALA A 93 -7.17 -10.50 -1.27
N PRO A 94 -8.47 -10.29 -1.58
CA PRO A 94 -8.94 -10.13 -2.97
C PRO A 94 -8.52 -8.80 -3.64
N TYR A 95 -8.09 -7.82 -2.85
CA TYR A 95 -7.85 -6.44 -3.33
C TYR A 95 -6.37 -6.11 -3.48
N VAL A 96 -5.47 -6.98 -3.02
CA VAL A 96 -4.02 -6.76 -2.93
C VAL A 96 -3.24 -7.61 -3.93
N MET A 97 -1.95 -7.33 -4.09
CA MET A 97 -1.07 -8.12 -4.95
C MET A 97 -1.02 -9.57 -4.46
N LYS A 98 -1.06 -10.50 -5.41
CA LYS A 98 -0.83 -11.92 -5.14
C LYS A 98 0.67 -12.18 -4.96
N ARG A 99 1.00 -13.21 -4.20
CA ARG A 99 2.38 -13.58 -3.84
C ARG A 99 3.29 -13.85 -5.05
N ASP A 100 2.74 -14.42 -6.10
CA ASP A 100 3.44 -14.73 -7.36
C ASP A 100 3.87 -13.47 -8.13
N LYS A 101 3.27 -12.31 -7.84
CA LYS A 101 3.57 -11.01 -8.48
C LYS A 101 4.54 -10.13 -7.70
N ILE A 102 5.31 -10.71 -6.79
CA ILE A 102 6.22 -9.95 -5.91
C ILE A 102 7.32 -9.17 -6.67
N ASN A 103 7.68 -9.62 -7.87
CA ASN A 103 8.66 -8.93 -8.72
C ASN A 103 8.08 -7.70 -9.44
N GLU A 104 6.76 -7.52 -9.41
CA GLU A 104 6.06 -6.39 -10.02
C GLU A 104 5.72 -5.28 -9.01
N LEU A 105 6.20 -5.40 -7.77
CA LEU A 105 5.83 -4.49 -6.70
C LEU A 105 6.37 -3.09 -6.90
N ARG A 106 5.51 -2.11 -6.60
CA ARG A 106 5.86 -0.70 -6.46
C ARG A 106 5.46 -0.20 -5.09
N ALA A 107 6.16 0.82 -4.61
CA ALA A 107 5.90 1.42 -3.31
C ALA A 107 4.41 1.78 -3.15
N GLY A 108 3.79 1.35 -2.04
CA GLY A 108 2.36 1.50 -1.83
C GLY A 108 1.55 0.22 -2.01
N ASP A 109 2.07 -0.78 -2.74
CA ASP A 109 1.43 -2.09 -2.88
C ASP A 109 1.42 -2.84 -1.55
N THR A 110 0.35 -3.61 -1.30
CA THR A 110 0.31 -4.65 -0.26
C THR A 110 0.29 -6.00 -0.94
N VAL A 111 0.94 -7.01 -0.36
CA VAL A 111 0.91 -8.40 -0.83
C VAL A 111 0.10 -9.24 0.14
N SER A 112 -0.76 -10.13 -0.38
CA SER A 112 -1.59 -11.01 0.44
C SER A 112 -0.78 -11.86 1.42
N ALA A 113 0.36 -12.39 0.97
CA ALA A 113 1.36 -13.01 1.83
C ALA A 113 2.76 -13.02 1.18
N ILE A 114 3.79 -12.93 2.01
CA ILE A 114 5.19 -13.20 1.64
C ILE A 114 5.72 -14.35 2.48
N LYS A 115 6.64 -15.14 1.92
CA LYS A 115 7.28 -16.25 2.64
C LYS A 115 8.76 -16.32 2.30
N GLY A 116 9.59 -16.47 3.32
CA GLY A 116 11.04 -16.49 3.15
C GLY A 116 11.81 -16.75 4.44
N ASP A 117 13.13 -16.78 4.32
CA ASP A 117 14.02 -16.94 5.46
C ASP A 117 14.34 -15.57 6.05
N VAL A 118 14.17 -15.40 7.37
CA VAL A 118 14.45 -14.14 8.06
C VAL A 118 15.73 -14.23 8.85
N LYS A 119 16.63 -13.27 8.63
CA LYS A 119 17.86 -13.10 9.40
C LYS A 119 18.19 -11.62 9.55
N ASN A 120 18.36 -11.16 10.78
CA ASN A 120 18.85 -9.82 11.11
C ASN A 120 18.02 -8.68 10.49
N GLY A 121 16.68 -8.80 10.50
CA GLY A 121 15.79 -7.79 9.93
C GLY A 121 15.72 -7.78 8.41
N GLU A 122 16.21 -8.84 7.76
CA GLU A 122 16.08 -9.09 6.33
C GLU A 122 15.30 -10.36 6.09
N ILE A 123 14.46 -10.35 5.05
CA ILE A 123 13.80 -11.55 4.52
C ILE A 123 14.39 -11.89 3.15
N TRP A 124 14.78 -13.15 2.96
CA TRP A 124 15.15 -13.72 1.68
C TRP A 124 13.97 -14.48 1.09
N ILE A 125 13.45 -13.98 -0.03
CA ILE A 125 12.35 -14.61 -0.76
C ILE A 125 12.95 -15.21 -2.03
N LYS A 126 12.87 -16.54 -2.16
CA LYS A 126 13.54 -17.31 -3.22
C LYS A 126 13.32 -16.76 -4.64
N SER A 127 12.12 -16.25 -4.93
CA SER A 127 11.75 -15.73 -6.25
C SER A 127 12.07 -14.25 -6.48
N ALA A 128 12.48 -13.51 -5.44
CA ALA A 128 12.46 -12.04 -5.46
C ALA A 128 13.67 -11.36 -4.81
N GLY A 129 14.50 -12.12 -4.10
CA GLY A 129 15.72 -11.63 -3.48
C GLY A 129 15.55 -11.19 -2.02
N LYS A 130 16.44 -10.28 -1.58
CA LYS A 130 16.48 -9.76 -0.21
C LYS A 130 15.65 -8.49 -0.08
N PHE A 131 14.95 -8.38 1.04
CA PHE A 131 14.20 -7.19 1.44
C PHE A 131 14.47 -6.91 2.92
N LYS A 132 14.41 -5.64 3.32
CA LYS A 132 14.23 -5.32 4.74
C LYS A 132 12.85 -5.76 5.18
N ILE A 133 12.73 -6.19 6.43
CA ILE A 133 11.45 -6.56 7.02
C ILE A 133 11.32 -5.96 8.42
N PHE A 134 10.19 -5.29 8.65
CA PHE A 134 9.90 -4.57 9.88
C PHE A 134 8.49 -4.92 10.36
N SER A 135 8.28 -5.03 11.68
CA SER A 135 6.94 -5.06 12.27
C SER A 135 6.79 -3.90 13.24
N LYS A 136 5.61 -3.29 13.22
CA LYS A 136 5.26 -2.20 14.13
C LYS A 136 5.10 -2.67 15.57
N LYS A 137 4.74 -3.93 15.78
CA LYS A 137 4.41 -4.48 17.10
C LYS A 137 5.64 -5.00 17.82
N SER A 138 6.55 -5.66 17.10
CA SER A 138 7.73 -6.26 17.70
C SER A 138 8.83 -6.50 16.68
N ARG A 139 10.04 -6.82 17.17
CA ARG A 139 11.13 -7.24 16.29
C ARG A 139 10.77 -8.54 15.58
N VAL A 140 10.90 -8.55 14.25
CA VAL A 140 10.71 -9.77 13.45
C VAL A 140 11.78 -10.79 13.82
N LYS A 141 11.35 -11.98 14.25
CA LYS A 141 12.24 -13.04 14.70
C LYS A 141 12.98 -13.67 13.52
N ASN A 142 14.22 -14.07 13.76
CA ASN A 142 14.97 -14.89 12.80
C ASN A 142 14.30 -16.27 12.66
N GLY A 143 14.34 -16.86 11.47
CA GLY A 143 13.75 -18.16 11.21
C GLY A 143 13.80 -18.55 9.74
N LYS A 144 13.48 -19.81 9.45
CA LYS A 144 13.37 -20.31 8.07
C LYS A 144 11.91 -20.41 7.65
N ASN A 145 11.64 -20.15 6.38
CA ASN A 145 10.32 -20.31 5.75
C ASN A 145 9.17 -19.62 6.51
N LEU A 146 9.44 -18.48 7.15
CA LEU A 146 8.43 -17.68 7.84
C LEU A 146 7.46 -17.07 6.83
N GLU A 147 6.17 -17.06 7.17
CA GLU A 147 5.12 -16.48 6.34
C GLU A 147 4.49 -15.27 7.05
N PHE A 148 4.33 -14.18 6.32
CA PHE A 148 3.73 -12.94 6.79
C PHE A 148 2.59 -12.54 5.86
N LYS A 149 1.38 -12.37 6.40
CA LYS A 149 0.21 -11.94 5.64
C LYS A 149 0.17 -10.41 5.55
N ASN A 150 -0.49 -9.89 4.51
CA ASN A 150 -0.76 -8.47 4.33
C ASN A 150 0.50 -7.58 4.39
N ALA A 151 1.59 -8.03 3.77
CA ALA A 151 2.86 -7.32 3.81
C ALA A 151 2.80 -6.05 2.94
N TYR A 152 2.94 -4.89 3.56
CA TYR A 152 2.99 -3.60 2.88
C TYR A 152 4.39 -3.32 2.33
N PHE A 153 4.50 -2.98 1.05
CA PHE A 153 5.76 -2.73 0.37
C PHE A 153 6.05 -1.23 0.25
N THR A 154 7.25 -0.82 0.67
CA THR A 154 7.71 0.56 0.65
C THR A 154 9.20 0.65 0.31
N ILE A 155 9.66 1.87 0.07
CA ILE A 155 11.08 2.18 -0.04
C ILE A 155 11.46 3.06 1.15
N TYR A 156 12.35 2.55 2.00
CA TYR A 156 12.88 3.29 3.14
C TYR A 156 14.40 3.47 3.00
N LYS A 157 14.86 4.73 2.99
CA LYS A 157 16.29 5.08 2.78
C LYS A 157 16.92 4.37 1.56
N GLY A 158 16.16 4.28 0.46
CA GLY A 158 16.60 3.63 -0.78
C GLY A 158 16.56 2.10 -0.75
N GLN A 159 16.09 1.47 0.33
CA GLN A 159 15.99 0.02 0.45
C GLN A 159 14.55 -0.45 0.29
N ARG A 160 14.38 -1.56 -0.43
CA ARG A 160 13.11 -2.27 -0.57
C ARG A 160 12.74 -2.91 0.78
N GLU A 161 11.60 -2.53 1.33
CA GLU A 161 11.18 -2.91 2.67
C GLU A 161 9.73 -3.42 2.70
N PHE A 162 9.51 -4.48 3.48
CA PHE A 162 8.18 -4.93 3.87
C PHE A 162 7.89 -4.52 5.30
N ILE A 163 6.72 -3.92 5.51
CA ILE A 163 6.13 -3.74 6.83
C ILE A 163 5.06 -4.81 7.02
N VAL A 164 5.20 -5.59 8.09
CA VAL A 164 4.31 -6.70 8.46
C VAL A 164 3.74 -6.48 9.86
N GLU A 165 2.71 -7.24 10.22
CA GLU A 165 2.16 -7.26 11.58
C GLU A 165 2.61 -8.47 12.38
#